data_AF-A0A8T4AAF9-F1
#
_entry.id   AF-A0A8T4AAF9-F1
#
_cell.length_a   1.000
_cell.length_b   1.000
_cell.length_c   1.000
_cell.angle_alpha   90.00
_cell.angle_beta   90.00
_cell.angle_gamma   90.00
#
_symmetry.space_group_name_H-M   'P 1'
#
loop_
_entity.id
_entity.type
_entity.pdbx_description
1 polymer ?
#
loop_
_entity_poly.entity_id
_entity_poly.type
_entity_poly.pdbx_seq_one_letter_code
_entity_poly.pdbx_strand_id
1 'polypeptide(L)'
;MVLEIIVAAILIAVGFLSIYLSIKTKEKDKDLVIVLLVGLIALFAGAWIIFTKLTLMLILKKLAGLCLTGAGFFLIFAFPDITQYQLEGFSLTGIFIGIVLFVVGLYLLLLA
;
A
#
# COMPACT_ATOMS: atom_id res chain seq x y z
N MET A 1 13.15 4.59 2.05
CA MET A 1 11.67 4.55 2.14
C MET A 1 11.13 3.13 2.03
N VAL A 2 11.26 2.44 0.89
CA VAL A 2 10.71 1.08 0.71
C VAL A 2 11.32 0.06 1.68
N LEU A 3 12.65 0.05 1.83
CA LEU A 3 13.35 -0.84 2.77
C LEU A 3 12.90 -0.63 4.22
N GLU A 4 12.69 0.62 4.64
CA GLU A 4 12.28 0.97 6.01
C GLU A 4 10.85 0.50 6.30
N ILE A 5 9.95 0.60 5.31
CA ILE A 5 8.58 0.07 5.40
C ILE A 5 8.60 -1.45 5.49
N ILE A 6 9.47 -2.12 4.72
CA ILE A 6 9.63 -3.58 4.77
C ILE A 6 10.14 -4.00 6.16
N VAL A 7 11.16 -3.32 6.69
CA VAL A 7 11.70 -3.58 8.03
C VAL A 7 10.64 -3.36 9.10
N ALA A 8 9.83 -2.30 8.99
CA ALA A 8 8.72 -2.03 9.90
C ALA A 8 7.63 -3.11 9.84
N ALA A 9 7.28 -3.59 8.63
CA ALA A 9 6.31 -4.67 8.46
C ALA A 9 6.82 -5.98 9.08
N ILE A 10 8.11 -6.30 8.92
CA ILE A 10 8.74 -7.47 9.56
C ILE A 10 8.69 -7.33 11.09
N LEU A 11 9.05 -6.17 11.64
CA LEU A 11 9.00 -5.91 13.08
C LEU A 11 7.59 -6.07 13.66
N ILE A 12 6.57 -5.58 12.96
CA ILE A 12 5.16 -5.75 13.36
C ILE A 12 4.77 -7.22 13.30
N ALA A 13 5.13 -7.94 12.24
CA ALA A 13 4.83 -9.37 12.10
C ALA A 13 5.50 -10.20 13.20
N VAL A 14 6.76 -9.92 13.53
CA VAL A 14 7.48 -10.53 14.66
C VAL A 14 6.79 -10.20 15.99
N GLY A 15 6.38 -8.95 16.19
CA GLY A 15 5.65 -8.54 17.39
C GLY A 15 4.35 -9.33 17.60
N PHE A 16 3.54 -9.45 16.53
CA PHE A 16 2.31 -10.27 16.56
C PHE A 16 2.60 -11.75 16.80
N LEU A 17 3.64 -12.30 16.16
CA LEU A 17 4.04 -13.70 16.33
C LEU A 17 4.43 -13.97 17.79
N SER A 18 5.24 -13.10 18.40
CA SER A 18 5.65 -13.22 19.80
C SER A 18 4.44 -13.17 20.75
N ILE A 19 3.50 -12.26 20.53
CA ILE A 19 2.26 -12.19 21.33
C ILE A 19 1.44 -13.48 21.16
N TYR A 20 1.27 -13.95 19.93
CA TYR A 20 0.54 -15.18 19.62
C TYR A 20 1.15 -16.40 20.30
N LEU A 21 2.47 -16.56 20.21
CA LEU A 21 3.21 -17.64 20.87
C LEU A 21 3.05 -17.54 22.39
N SER A 22 3.13 -16.34 22.97
CA SER A 22 2.95 -16.17 24.41
C SER A 22 1.55 -16.58 24.89
N ILE A 23 0.51 -16.31 24.10
CA ILE A 23 -0.87 -16.74 24.41
C ILE A 23 -1.01 -18.26 24.30
N LYS A 24 -0.38 -18.87 23.28
CA LYS A 24 -0.50 -20.31 23.00
C LYS A 24 0.16 -21.18 24.07
N THR A 25 1.29 -20.76 24.62
CA THR A 25 2.11 -21.62 25.49
C THR A 25 1.54 -21.77 26.90
N LYS A 26 0.59 -20.93 27.36
CA LYS A 26 -0.14 -21.00 28.66
C LYS A 26 0.68 -21.16 29.95
N GLU A 27 1.98 -21.37 29.90
CA GLU A 27 2.85 -21.49 31.06
C GLU A 27 3.15 -20.13 31.67
N LYS A 28 3.18 -20.05 33.01
CA LYS A 28 3.53 -18.83 33.75
C LYS A 28 5.04 -18.72 33.92
N ASP A 29 5.76 -18.85 32.82
CA ASP A 29 7.21 -18.80 32.86
C ASP A 29 7.72 -17.37 32.69
N LYS A 30 8.81 -17.02 33.40
CA LYS A 30 9.41 -15.68 33.31
C LYS A 30 9.87 -15.37 31.87
N ASP A 31 10.23 -16.41 31.14
CA ASP A 31 10.66 -16.33 29.74
C ASP A 31 9.51 -15.92 28.81
N LEU A 32 8.27 -16.32 29.10
CA LEU A 32 7.09 -15.93 28.33
C LEU A 32 6.77 -14.43 28.45
N VAL A 33 7.06 -13.85 29.63
CA VAL A 33 6.93 -12.41 29.87
C VAL A 33 7.98 -11.63 29.08
N ILE A 34 9.21 -12.15 29.01
CA ILE A 34 10.30 -11.54 28.21
C ILE A 34 9.95 -11.56 26.73
N VAL A 35 9.47 -12.69 26.20
CA VAL A 35 9.04 -12.81 24.79
C VAL A 35 7.91 -11.83 24.48
N LEU A 36 6.96 -11.65 25.40
CA LEU A 36 5.85 -10.71 25.23
C LEU A 36 6.32 -9.25 25.25
N LEU A 37 7.27 -8.90 26.12
CA LEU A 37 7.90 -7.57 26.15
C LEU A 37 8.69 -7.27 24.86
N VAL A 38 9.50 -8.22 24.39
CA VAL A 38 10.22 -8.09 23.12
C VAL A 38 9.24 -7.94 21.96
N GLY A 39 8.15 -8.70 21.97
CA GLY A 39 7.08 -8.58 20.98
C GLY A 39 6.43 -7.21 20.96
N LEU A 40 6.10 -6.67 22.14
CA LEU A 40 5.56 -5.30 22.27
C LEU A 40 6.54 -4.25 21.76
N ILE A 41 7.82 -4.33 22.14
CA ILE A 41 8.85 -3.39 21.70
C ILE A 41 9.01 -3.45 20.18
N ALA A 42 9.03 -4.64 19.58
CA ALA A 42 9.10 -4.81 18.13
C ALA A 42 7.88 -4.19 17.43
N LEU A 43 6.68 -4.39 17.99
CA LEU A 43 5.43 -3.83 17.46
C LEU A 43 5.43 -2.30 17.53
N PHE A 44 5.82 -1.72 18.66
CA PHE A 44 5.95 -0.27 18.82
C PHE A 44 7.03 0.33 17.94
N ALA A 45 8.19 -0.32 17.82
CA ALA A 45 9.28 0.14 16.95
C ALA A 45 8.85 0.12 15.47
N GLY A 46 8.19 -0.95 15.02
CA GLY A 46 7.65 -1.04 13.66
C GLY A 46 6.57 0.01 13.40
N ALA A 47 5.63 0.18 14.33
CA ALA A 47 4.60 1.23 14.22
C ALA A 47 5.21 2.64 14.19
N TRP A 48 6.21 2.93 15.02
CA TRP A 48 6.90 4.21 15.06
C TRP A 48 7.62 4.54 13.74
N ILE A 49 8.30 3.57 13.14
CA ILE A 49 8.96 3.74 11.84
C ILE A 49 7.93 4.08 10.75
N ILE A 50 6.76 3.43 10.79
CA ILE A 50 5.66 3.75 9.86
C ILE A 50 5.17 5.17 10.12
N PHE A 51 4.81 5.52 11.36
CA PHE A 51 4.25 6.85 11.68
C PHE A 51 5.20 8.01 11.37
N THR A 52 6.51 7.83 11.58
CA THR A 52 7.49 8.89 11.33
C THR A 52 7.82 9.09 9.86
N LYS A 53 7.67 8.06 9.02
CA LYS A 53 8.03 8.10 7.59
C LYS A 53 6.81 8.31 6.69
N LEU A 54 5.63 7.95 7.16
CA LEU A 54 4.40 7.93 6.38
C LEU A 54 3.67 9.26 6.55
N THR A 55 4.16 10.30 5.89
CA THR A 55 3.46 11.59 5.83
C THR A 55 2.12 11.46 5.10
N LEU A 56 1.08 12.13 5.60
CA LEU A 56 -0.25 12.19 4.98
C LEU A 56 -0.19 12.63 3.50
N MET A 57 0.75 13.51 3.16
CA MET A 57 1.06 13.92 1.79
C MET A 57 1.43 12.73 0.89
N LEU A 58 2.18 11.76 1.41
CA LEU A 58 2.66 10.60 0.66
C LEU A 58 1.52 9.60 0.44
N ILE A 59 0.66 9.39 1.45
CA ILE A 59 -0.58 8.61 1.28
C ILE A 59 -1.45 9.21 0.19
N LEU A 60 -1.70 10.52 0.26
CA LEU A 60 -2.53 11.22 -0.72
C LEU A 60 -1.95 11.11 -2.13
N LYS A 61 -0.62 11.21 -2.29
CA LYS A 61 0.05 11.01 -3.59
C LYS A 61 -0.15 9.60 -4.13
N LYS A 62 0.03 8.57 -3.29
CA LYS A 62 -0.18 7.16 -3.71
C LYS A 62 -1.64 6.90 -4.06
N LEU A 63 -2.57 7.44 -3.28
CA LEU A 63 -4.00 7.28 -3.50
C LEU A 63 -4.45 7.99 -4.79
N ALA A 64 -3.97 9.22 -5.01
CA ALA A 64 -4.17 9.94 -6.27
C ALA A 64 -3.57 9.17 -7.47
N GLY A 65 -2.36 8.63 -7.33
CA GLY A 65 -1.73 7.78 -8.35
C GLY A 65 -2.56 6.55 -8.67
N LEU A 66 -3.15 5.91 -7.66
CA LEU A 66 -4.02 4.75 -7.81
C LEU A 66 -5.33 5.09 -8.55
N CYS A 67 -5.97 6.22 -8.19
CA CYS A 67 -7.14 6.73 -8.90
C CYS A 67 -6.84 7.06 -10.36
N LEU A 68 -5.73 7.74 -10.64
CA LEU A 68 -5.31 8.09 -12.01
C LEU A 68 -4.99 6.85 -12.84
N THR A 69 -4.33 5.86 -12.25
CA THR A 69 -4.02 4.59 -12.92
C THR A 69 -5.31 3.83 -13.24
N GLY A 70 -6.24 3.76 -12.29
CA GLY A 70 -7.54 3.11 -12.50
C GLY A 70 -8.38 3.82 -13.58
N ALA A 71 -8.46 5.14 -13.55
CA ALA A 71 -9.16 5.93 -14.56
C ALA A 71 -8.51 5.78 -15.95
N GLY A 72 -7.17 5.81 -16.01
CA GLY A 72 -6.43 5.58 -17.24
C GLY A 72 -6.67 4.19 -17.82
N PHE A 73 -6.62 3.17 -16.97
CA PHE A 73 -6.91 1.79 -17.36
C PHE A 73 -8.35 1.64 -17.90
N PHE A 74 -9.33 2.24 -17.23
CA PHE A 74 -10.72 2.26 -17.70
C PHE A 74 -10.84 2.91 -19.08
N LEU A 75 -10.18 4.05 -19.31
CA LEU A 75 -10.21 4.73 -20.60
C LEU A 75 -9.52 3.98 -21.73
N ILE A 76 -8.54 3.13 -21.42
CA ILE A 76 -7.84 2.30 -22.41
C ILE A 76 -8.68 1.08 -22.78
N PHE A 77 -9.26 0.40 -21.79
CA PHE A 77 -9.85 -0.94 -22.00
C PHE A 77 -11.38 -0.96 -22.02
N ALA A 78 -12.05 -0.13 -21.23
CA ALA A 78 -13.51 -0.16 -21.08
C ALA A 78 -14.23 0.93 -21.88
N PHE A 79 -13.58 2.07 -22.11
CA PHE A 79 -14.16 3.19 -22.84
C PHE A 79 -14.32 2.97 -24.36
N PRO A 80 -13.44 2.25 -25.08
CA PRO A 80 -13.61 2.02 -26.53
C PRO A 80 -14.82 1.15 -26.90
N ASP A 81 -15.31 0.33 -25.97
CA ASP A 81 -16.43 -0.60 -26.19
C ASP A 81 -17.81 0.03 -25.98
N ILE A 82 -17.90 1.32 -25.63
CA ILE A 82 -19.17 2.02 -25.40
C ILE A 82 -19.76 2.48 -26.76
N THR A 83 -20.12 1.50 -27.57
CA THR A 83 -20.47 1.60 -28.99
C THR A 83 -21.74 2.38 -29.31
N GLN A 84 -22.64 2.64 -28.34
CA GLN A 84 -23.94 3.26 -28.62
C GLN A 84 -23.96 4.80 -28.65
N TYR A 85 -22.92 5.47 -28.13
CA TYR A 85 -22.90 6.94 -27.99
C TYR A 85 -21.63 7.62 -28.52
N GLN A 86 -20.69 6.86 -29.10
CA GLN A 86 -19.38 7.39 -29.52
C GLN A 86 -19.18 7.40 -31.04
N LEU A 87 -18.74 8.54 -31.55
CA LEU A 87 -18.11 8.67 -32.86
C LEU A 87 -16.72 8.04 -32.80
N GLU A 88 -16.30 7.28 -33.82
CA GLU A 88 -15.01 6.56 -33.87
C GLU A 88 -13.78 7.41 -33.47
N GLY A 89 -13.76 8.71 -33.80
CA GLY A 89 -12.65 9.61 -33.42
C GLY A 89 -12.53 9.90 -31.91
N PHE A 90 -13.62 9.72 -31.14
CA PHE A 90 -13.60 9.91 -29.69
C PHE A 90 -12.99 8.72 -28.94
N SER A 91 -13.01 7.51 -29.52
CA SER A 91 -12.41 6.33 -28.87
C SER A 91 -10.88 6.46 -28.84
N LEU A 92 -10.25 6.85 -29.95
CA LEU A 92 -8.80 7.07 -30.04
C LEU A 92 -8.33 8.18 -29.09
N THR A 93 -9.10 9.27 -28.99
CA THR A 93 -8.79 10.37 -28.07
C THR A 93 -8.91 9.90 -26.61
N GLY A 94 -9.92 9.11 -26.28
CA GLY A 94 -10.09 8.51 -24.95
C GLY A 94 -8.94 7.56 -24.58
N ILE A 95 -8.51 6.71 -25.50
CA ILE A 95 -7.35 5.81 -25.29
C ILE A 95 -6.08 6.63 -25.06
N PHE A 96 -5.84 7.68 -25.86
CA PHE A 96 -4.66 8.53 -25.68
C PHE A 96 -4.63 9.21 -24.31
N ILE A 97 -5.75 9.82 -23.88
CA ILE A 97 -5.89 10.40 -22.54
C ILE A 97 -5.71 9.31 -21.47
N GLY A 98 -6.27 8.13 -21.69
CA GLY A 98 -6.14 6.98 -20.79
C GLY A 98 -4.68 6.56 -20.59
N ILE A 99 -3.89 6.49 -21.66
CA ILE A 99 -2.45 6.19 -21.60
C ILE A 99 -1.70 7.25 -20.80
N VAL A 100 -1.96 8.53 -21.05
CA VAL A 100 -1.33 9.63 -20.29
C VAL A 100 -1.66 9.52 -18.80
N LEU A 101 -2.93 9.31 -18.44
CA LEU A 101 -3.35 9.16 -17.04
C LEU A 101 -2.76 7.91 -16.39
N PHE A 102 -2.65 6.81 -17.14
CA PHE A 102 -2.07 5.56 -16.67
C PHE A 102 -0.57 5.71 -16.38
N VAL A 103 0.18 6.34 -17.29
CA VAL A 103 1.62 6.60 -17.12
C VAL A 103 1.89 7.56 -15.96
N VAL A 104 1.13 8.65 -15.87
CA VAL A 104 1.25 9.62 -14.76
C VAL A 104 0.86 8.98 -13.42
N GLY A 105 -0.19 8.15 -13.41
CA GLY A 105 -0.62 7.39 -12.23
C GLY A 105 0.44 6.40 -11.75
N LEU A 106 1.04 5.63 -12.66
CA LEU A 106 2.14 4.72 -12.36
C LEU A 106 3.39 5.47 -11.86
N TYR A 107 3.71 6.62 -12.45
CA TYR A 107 4.79 7.47 -11.97
C TYR A 107 4.55 7.91 -10.52
N LEU A 108 3.34 8.36 -10.19
CA LEU A 108 2.99 8.72 -8.81
C LEU A 108 3.01 7.52 -7.85
N LEU A 109 2.65 6.32 -8.32
CA LEU A 109 2.70 5.10 -7.51
C LEU A 109 4.13 4.58 -7.28
N LEU A 110 5.03 4.73 -8.24
CA LEU A 110 6.37 4.15 -8.17
C LEU A 110 7.44 5.14 -7.69
N LEU A 111 7.36 6.41 -8.12
CA LEU A 111 8.44 7.40 -7.97
C LEU A 111 8.10 8.57 -7.02
N ALA A 112 6.81 8.82 -6.72
CA ALA A 112 6.39 9.90 -5.82
C ALA A 112 6.17 9.45 -4.37
#